data_AF-A0A365Z682-F1
#
_entry.id   AF-A0A365Z682-F1
#
_cell.length_a   1.000
_cell.length_b   1.000
_cell.length_c   1.000
_cell.angle_alpha   90.00
_cell.angle_beta   90.00
_cell.angle_gamma   90.00
#
_symmetry.space_group_name_H-M   'P 1'
#
loop_
_entity.id
_entity.type
_entity.pdbx_description
1 polymer ?
#
loop_
_entity_poly.entity_id
_entity_poly.type
_entity_poly.pdbx_seq_one_letter_code
_entity_poly.pdbx_strand_id
1 'polypeptide(L)'
;MIGLDEGATETDLVYLPSERVRQGDAEATVELRRLEDGRLVVLAYTSVEALVEGCGERQPWLSVRSEYLEQIVSGSGATEVLWNAVLPDEQRQEAPVSGGQS
;
A
#
# COMPACT_ATOMS: atom_id res chain seq x y z
N MET A 1 -11.93 -27.01 31.24
CA MET A 1 -11.82 -27.31 29.79
C MET A 1 -13.03 -26.72 29.12
N ILE A 2 -12.82 -25.60 28.42
CA ILE A 2 -13.51 -25.13 27.22
C ILE A 2 -12.86 -23.76 26.95
N GLY A 3 -11.91 -23.76 26.02
CA GLY A 3 -11.36 -22.55 25.45
C GLY A 3 -12.41 -21.98 24.52
N LEU A 4 -12.86 -20.76 24.80
CA LEU A 4 -13.72 -20.01 23.92
C LEU A 4 -12.89 -18.83 23.44
N ASP A 5 -12.15 -19.10 22.36
CA ASP A 5 -11.73 -18.13 21.36
C ASP A 5 -10.98 -16.89 21.88
N GLU A 6 -9.73 -17.11 22.32
CA GLU A 6 -8.66 -16.09 22.26
C GLU A 6 -8.30 -15.91 20.77
N GLY A 7 -9.25 -15.36 20.02
CA GLY A 7 -9.27 -15.35 18.57
C GLY A 7 -10.05 -14.16 18.02
N ALA A 8 -10.16 -13.07 18.79
CA ALA A 8 -10.14 -11.77 18.15
C ALA A 8 -8.77 -11.67 17.46
N THR A 9 -8.64 -12.29 16.28
CA THR A 9 -7.57 -12.05 15.34
C THR A 9 -7.50 -10.55 15.27
N GLU A 10 -6.46 -10.00 15.89
CA GLU A 10 -6.15 -8.58 15.84
C GLU A 10 -6.38 -8.17 14.39
N THR A 11 -7.32 -7.25 14.17
CA THR A 11 -7.61 -6.76 12.83
C THR A 11 -6.33 -6.06 12.37
N ASP A 12 -5.42 -6.83 11.77
CA ASP A 12 -4.17 -6.33 11.26
C ASP A 12 -4.53 -5.55 10.00
N LEU A 13 -4.83 -4.27 10.25
CA LEU A 13 -5.07 -3.30 9.20
C LEU A 13 -3.75 -3.08 8.50
N VAL A 14 -3.78 -3.30 7.19
CA VAL A 14 -2.65 -3.07 6.31
C VAL A 14 -2.97 -1.89 5.41
N TYR A 15 -1.95 -1.11 5.14
CA TYR A 15 -2.04 0.10 4.35
C TYR A 15 -1.46 -0.17 2.98
N LEU A 16 -2.24 0.07 1.95
CA LEU A 16 -1.82 -0.08 0.56
C LEU A 16 -1.73 1.30 -0.09
N PRO A 17 -0.68 1.59 -0.86
CA PRO A 17 -0.67 2.75 -1.72
C PRO A 17 -1.76 2.57 -2.77
N SER A 18 -2.53 3.63 -3.00
CA SER A 18 -3.54 3.66 -4.05
C SER A 18 -3.11 4.65 -5.13
N GLU A 19 -3.70 4.53 -6.31
CA GLU A 19 -3.61 5.61 -7.29
C GLU A 19 -4.42 6.83 -6.80
N ARG A 20 -4.07 8.03 -7.28
CA ARG A 20 -4.88 9.23 -7.00
C ARG A 20 -6.23 9.09 -7.70
N VAL A 21 -7.25 8.76 -6.91
CA VAL A 21 -8.65 8.81 -7.30
C VAL A 21 -8.99 10.27 -7.66
N ARG A 22 -9.34 10.53 -8.92
CA ARG A 22 -9.83 11.87 -9.30
C ARG A 22 -11.24 12.03 -8.79
N GLN A 23 -11.65 13.26 -8.47
CA GLN A 23 -13.02 13.52 -8.07
C GLN A 23 -13.98 13.13 -9.21
N GLY A 24 -14.72 12.04 -9.03
CA GLY A 24 -15.56 11.42 -10.06
C GLY A 24 -15.29 9.93 -10.30
N ASP A 25 -14.14 9.41 -9.86
CA ASP A 25 -13.86 7.98 -9.82
C ASP A 25 -14.62 7.34 -8.64
N ALA A 26 -15.43 6.33 -8.95
CA ALA A 26 -16.21 5.59 -7.97
C ALA A 26 -15.37 4.54 -7.21
N GLU A 27 -14.15 4.27 -7.67
CA GLU A 27 -13.35 3.14 -7.23
C GLU A 27 -11.89 3.56 -7.00
N ALA A 28 -11.36 3.26 -5.81
CA ALA A 28 -9.95 3.42 -5.51
C ALA A 28 -9.18 2.19 -6.01
N THR A 29 -8.26 2.38 -6.95
CA THR A 29 -7.40 1.30 -7.47
C THR A 29 -6.13 1.21 -6.64
N VAL A 30 -5.80 0.00 -6.18
CA VAL A 30 -4.53 -0.29 -5.50
C VAL A 30 -3.38 -0.13 -6.49
N GLU A 31 -2.36 0.64 -6.12
CA GLU A 31 -1.21 0.85 -6.99
C GLU A 31 -0.33 -0.41 -7.02
N LEU A 32 -0.28 -1.07 -8.19
CA LEU A 32 0.61 -2.20 -8.43
C LEU A 32 1.98 -1.71 -8.88
N ARG A 33 3.02 -2.33 -8.36
CA ARG A 33 4.40 -2.03 -8.77
C ARG A 33 4.92 -3.13 -9.67
N ARG A 34 5.52 -2.73 -10.79
CA ARG A 34 6.28 -3.65 -11.63
C ARG A 34 7.72 -3.70 -11.14
N LEU A 35 8.20 -4.90 -10.84
CA LEU A 35 9.61 -5.16 -10.53
C LEU A 35 10.46 -5.11 -11.80
N GLU A 36 11.77 -4.99 -11.64
CA GLU A 36 12.74 -5.03 -12.75
C GLU A 36 12.63 -6.31 -13.58
N ASP A 37 12.24 -7.41 -12.93
CA ASP A 37 11.97 -8.72 -13.55
C ASP A 37 10.64 -8.78 -14.32
N GLY A 38 9.85 -7.69 -14.35
CA GLY A 38 8.59 -7.58 -15.07
C GLY A 38 7.36 -8.06 -14.30
N ARG A 39 7.54 -8.71 -13.15
CA ARG A 39 6.46 -9.17 -12.26
C ARG A 39 5.73 -8.01 -11.58
N LEU A 40 4.42 -8.17 -11.36
CA LEU A 40 3.60 -7.20 -10.64
C LEU A 40 3.50 -7.59 -9.17
N VAL A 41 3.65 -6.62 -8.28
CA VAL A 41 3.57 -6.80 -6.83
C VAL A 41 2.67 -5.76 -6.21
N VAL A 42 2.03 -6.14 -5.11
CA VAL A 42 1.25 -5.24 -4.26
C VAL A 42 2.17 -4.77 -3.13
N LEU A 43 2.19 -3.47 -2.85
CA LEU A 43 2.88 -2.96 -1.66
C LEU A 43 1.92 -2.95 -0.48
N ALA A 44 2.30 -3.56 0.64
CA ALA A 44 1.55 -3.49 1.88
C ALA A 44 2.44 -2.96 3.00
N TYR A 45 1.86 -2.13 3.85
CA TYR A 45 2.55 -1.54 4.99
C TYR A 45 1.79 -1.85 6.27
N THR A 46 2.53 -2.12 7.33
CA THR A 46 1.96 -2.37 8.66
C THR A 46 1.55 -1.07 9.37
N SER A 47 1.98 0.08 8.85
CA SER A 47 1.70 1.40 9.43
C SER A 47 1.78 2.48 8.36
N VAL A 48 1.04 3.58 8.56
CA VAL A 48 1.07 4.74 7.67
C VAL A 48 2.46 5.38 7.64
N GLU A 49 3.20 5.38 8.76
CA GLU A 49 4.57 5.90 8.83
C GLU A 49 5.50 5.17 7.85
N ALA A 50 5.50 3.84 7.88
CA ALA A 50 6.29 3.03 6.94
C ALA A 50 5.86 3.27 5.47
N LEU A 51 4.57 3.48 5.23
CA LEU A 51 4.07 3.83 3.89
C LEU A 51 4.59 5.20 3.44
N VAL A 52 4.58 6.20 4.32
CA VAL A 52 5.08 7.54 4.02
C VAL A 52 6.59 7.52 3.80
N GLU A 53 7.35 6.77 4.59
CA GLU A 53 8.79 6.57 4.38
C GLU A 53 9.08 5.85 3.06
N GLY A 54 8.23 4.88 2.69
CA GLY A 54 8.41 4.06 1.49
C GLY A 54 7.95 4.72 0.19
N CYS A 55 6.80 5.39 0.19
CA CYS A 55 6.13 5.95 -0.99
C CYS A 55 6.11 7.49 -1.04
N GLY A 56 6.44 8.18 0.05
CA GLY A 56 6.39 9.64 0.18
C GLY A 56 5.10 10.18 0.81
N GLU A 57 5.20 11.35 1.42
CA GLU A 57 4.15 11.99 2.23
C GLU A 57 2.86 12.32 1.47
N ARG A 58 2.91 12.45 0.13
CA ARG A 58 1.74 12.74 -0.70
C ARG A 58 1.09 11.50 -1.30
N GLN A 59 1.61 10.31 -1.02
CA GLN A 59 1.03 9.09 -1.56
C GLN A 59 -0.36 8.86 -0.93
N PRO A 60 -1.44 8.80 -1.73
CA PRO A 60 -2.73 8.37 -1.22
C PRO A 60 -2.69 6.86 -0.89
N TRP A 61 -3.42 6.48 0.14
CA TRP A 61 -3.44 5.13 0.66
C TRP A 61 -4.84 4.72 1.09
N LEU A 62 -5.04 3.41 1.19
CA LEU A 62 -6.26 2.79 1.69
C LEU A 62 -5.90 1.74 2.74
N SER A 63 -6.74 1.62 3.77
CA SER A 63 -6.62 0.57 4.78
C SER A 63 -7.55 -0.59 4.44
N VAL A 64 -7.01 -1.79 4.42
CA VAL A 64 -7.79 -3.03 4.31
C VAL A 64 -7.38 -3.97 5.42
N ARG A 65 -8.16 -5.04 5.61
CA ARG A 65 -7.71 -6.12 6.48
C ARG A 65 -6.72 -7.00 5.75
N SER A 66 -5.69 -7.46 6.45
CA SER A 66 -4.69 -8.41 5.95
C SER A 66 -5.32 -9.65 5.29
N GLU A 67 -6.48 -10.14 5.77
CA GLU A 67 -7.24 -11.25 5.16
C GLU A 67 -7.64 -10.99 3.69
N TYR A 68 -7.81 -9.74 3.29
CA TYR A 68 -8.17 -9.37 1.92
C TYR A 68 -6.96 -9.22 1.00
N LEU A 69 -5.73 -9.22 1.51
CA LEU A 69 -4.54 -9.05 0.68
C LEU A 69 -4.42 -10.15 -0.37
N GLU A 70 -4.68 -11.42 0.00
CA GLU A 70 -4.61 -12.53 -0.93
C GLU A 70 -5.61 -12.36 -2.08
N GLN A 71 -6.83 -11.90 -1.76
CA GLN A 71 -7.87 -11.62 -2.76
C GLN A 71 -7.48 -10.43 -3.65
N ILE A 72 -6.89 -9.38 -3.09
CA ILE A 72 -6.40 -8.22 -3.85
C ILE A 72 -5.28 -8.64 -4.80
N VAL A 73 -4.31 -9.43 -4.35
CA VAL A 73 -3.21 -9.95 -5.18
C VAL A 73 -3.75 -10.79 -6.33
N SER A 74 -4.61 -11.76 -6.01
CA SER A 74 -5.21 -12.65 -7.02
C SER A 74 -6.09 -11.88 -8.01
N GLY A 75 -6.83 -10.87 -7.56
CA GLY A 75 -7.72 -10.08 -8.41
C GLY A 75 -7.00 -9.05 -9.28
N SER A 76 -5.83 -8.57 -8.83
CA SER A 76 -5.03 -7.56 -9.52
C SER A 76 -4.02 -8.14 -10.51
N GLY A 77 -3.77 -9.45 -10.47
CA GLY A 77 -2.74 -10.11 -11.28
C GLY A 77 -1.32 -9.92 -10.75
N ALA A 78 -1.19 -9.43 -9.51
CA ALA A 78 0.08 -9.43 -8.80
C ALA A 78 0.48 -10.86 -8.39
N THR A 79 1.78 -11.09 -8.28
CA THR A 79 2.33 -12.40 -7.90
C THR A 79 2.68 -12.49 -6.42
N GLU A 80 2.94 -11.36 -5.78
CA GLU A 80 3.35 -11.29 -4.37
C GLU A 80 3.02 -9.93 -3.73
N VAL A 81 3.09 -9.90 -2.40
CA VAL A 81 3.00 -8.69 -1.58
C VAL A 81 4.39 -8.35 -1.06
N LEU A 82 4.85 -7.13 -1.31
CA LEU A 82 6.05 -6.61 -0.67
C LEU A 82 5.68 -5.77 0.55
N TRP A 83 6.24 -6.16 1.69
CA TRP A 83 5.97 -5.53 2.96
C TRP A 83 6.98 -4.44 3.27
N ASN A 84 6.48 -3.25 3.65
CA ASN A 84 7.30 -2.12 4.06
C ASN A 84 8.43 -1.81 3.05
N ALA A 85 8.13 -1.95 1.76
CA ALA A 85 9.11 -1.73 0.70
C ALA A 85 9.44 -0.25 0.60
N VAL A 86 10.72 0.08 0.51
CA VAL A 86 11.16 1.46 0.36
C VAL A 86 11.42 1.72 -1.12
N LEU A 87 10.59 2.57 -1.76
CA LEU A 87 10.79 2.93 -3.16
C LEU A 87 12.01 3.83 -3.31
N PRO A 88 12.70 3.83 -4.47
CA PRO A 88 13.71 4.82 -4.77
C PRO A 88 13.08 6.22 -4.84
N ASP A 89 13.89 7.25 -4.54
CA ASP A 89 13.50 8.66 -4.44
C ASP A 89 12.67 9.14 -5.65
N GLU A 90 13.13 8.80 -6.86
CA GLU A 90 12.48 9.13 -8.14
C GLU A 90 11.04 8.62 -8.26
N GLN A 91 10.71 7.59 -7.49
CA GLN A 91 9.41 6.94 -7.48
C GLN A 91 8.55 7.34 -6.27
N ARG A 92 9.11 8.07 -5.30
CA ARG A 92 8.36 8.56 -4.14
C ARG A 92 7.59 9.81 -4.55
N GLN A 93 6.32 9.89 -4.15
CA GLN A 93 5.55 11.12 -4.22
C GLN A 93 5.92 12.01 -3.05
N GLU A 94 7.12 12.57 -3.10
CA GLU A 94 7.55 13.56 -2.12
C GLU A 94 6.69 14.82 -2.25
N ALA A 95 6.52 15.56 -1.16
CA ALA A 95 6.04 16.94 -1.23
C ALA A 95 6.92 17.69 -2.25
N PRO A 96 6.37 18.60 -3.07
CA PRO A 96 7.23 19.41 -3.92
C PRO A 96 8.30 20.01 -3.00
N VAL A 97 9.56 19.68 -3.26
CA VAL A 97 10.67 20.43 -2.67
C VAL A 97 10.28 21.87 -2.92
N SER A 98 10.00 22.62 -1.85
CA SER A 98 9.70 24.03 -1.97
C SER A 98 11.02 24.65 -2.37
N GLY A 99 11.32 24.55 -3.67
CA GLY A 99 12.49 25.11 -4.29
C GLY A 99 12.30 26.60 -4.15
N GLY A 100 12.96 27.16 -3.14
CA GLY A 100 13.33 28.56 -3.16
C GLY A 100 14.07 28.81 -4.47
N GLN A 101 13.33 29.33 -5.45
CA GLN A 101 13.88 30.04 -6.59
C GLN A 101 13.38 31.47 -6.37
N SER A 102 14.16 32.23 -5.59
CA SER A 102 15.08 33.31 -6.03
C SER A 102 14.35 34.64 -6.18
#